data_AF-A0A815R0V5-F1
#
_entry.id   AF-A0A815R0V5-F1
#
_cell.length_a   1.000
_cell.length_b   1.000
_cell.length_c   1.000
_cell.angle_alpha   90.00
_cell.angle_beta   90.00
_cell.angle_gamma   90.00
#
_symmetry.space_group_name_H-M   'P 1'
#
loop_
_entity.id
_entity.type
_entity.pdbx_description
1 polymer ?
#
loop_
_entity_poly.entity_id
_entity_poly.type
_entity_poly.pdbx_seq_one_letter_code
_entity_poly.pdbx_strand_id
1 'polypeptide(L)'
;MATNKLCSFCTLHRIIRDIHREPRNKYNSLNSPHATAEPFAQQIEQLSPTFTFGEQGDPSEFLIFLLDRLVSCLKMNEVIVDINSPIQPIQQIFGLNIVSIIECKICFKRSSVDTWESILSLPISSYSNLNESLSAYFSIEELKNGDLYSCSNCGKRVPSNKIFEINKGLPVIFFHLKRFEHDVKLNSTRKINVVIAYPETIILDYYFDETSRQSNKENEDYSFIYKLNSVIVHQGEYVTNGHEFAYVRAPDGYWYKADDKLLTPVHLDSVLNHNDAYILCYVKMPQDSIYLSDDEPISSPIYTSSILISSTPTVSYKCFDKACDIYEDVHIQLDENVQDSQVQQQH
;
A
#
# COMPACT_ATOMS: atom_id res chain seq x y z
N MET A 1 -2.40 2.49 37.22
CA MET A 1 -2.64 3.80 36.57
C MET A 1 -2.58 3.56 35.08
N ALA A 2 -3.69 3.72 34.36
CA ALA A 2 -3.74 3.56 32.92
C ALA A 2 -2.98 4.73 32.29
N THR A 3 -1.87 4.45 31.62
CA THR A 3 -1.23 5.44 30.75
C THR A 3 -2.17 5.66 29.58
N ASN A 4 -2.58 6.91 29.33
CA ASN A 4 -3.32 7.31 28.13
C ASN A 4 -2.48 6.92 26.92
N LYS A 5 -2.73 5.75 26.32
CA LYS A 5 -2.01 5.32 25.12
C LYS A 5 -2.63 6.04 23.93
N LEU A 6 -1.80 6.77 23.19
CA LEU A 6 -2.21 7.36 21.93
C LEU A 6 -2.61 6.26 20.93
N CYS A 7 -3.81 6.36 20.37
CA CYS A 7 -4.32 5.43 19.36
C CYS A 7 -3.99 5.96 17.96
N SER A 8 -3.12 5.26 17.21
CA SER A 8 -2.71 5.65 15.86
C SER A 8 -3.90 5.78 14.90
N PHE A 9 -4.91 4.92 15.02
CA PHE A 9 -6.13 5.01 14.22
C PHE A 9 -6.89 6.32 14.47
N CYS A 10 -7.13 6.66 15.75
CA CYS A 10 -7.84 7.88 16.13
C CYS A 10 -7.11 9.14 15.65
N THR A 11 -5.78 9.14 15.77
CA THR A 11 -4.97 10.26 15.33
C THR A 11 -5.02 10.44 13.81
N LEU A 12 -4.85 9.35 13.04
CA LEU A 12 -4.98 9.39 11.58
C LEU A 12 -6.38 9.82 11.14
N HIS A 13 -7.43 9.27 11.77
CA HIS A 13 -8.80 9.66 11.48
C HIS A 13 -9.04 11.17 11.72
N ARG A 14 -8.51 11.71 12.83
CA ARG A 14 -8.58 13.16 13.10
C ARG A 14 -7.86 13.97 12.04
N ILE A 15 -6.64 13.58 11.65
CA ILE A 15 -5.86 14.24 10.59
C ILE A 15 -6.67 14.29 9.29
N ILE A 16 -7.20 13.15 8.84
CA ILE A 16 -8.00 13.05 7.61
C ILE A 16 -9.23 13.94 7.71
N ARG A 17 -9.99 13.84 8.81
CA ARG A 17 -11.20 14.64 9.04
C ARG A 17 -10.91 16.13 9.00
N ASP A 18 -9.84 16.58 9.65
CA ASP A 18 -9.48 17.98 9.74
C ASP A 18 -9.01 18.51 8.36
N ILE A 19 -8.27 17.70 7.58
CA ILE A 19 -7.95 18.00 6.16
C ILE A 19 -9.21 18.15 5.32
N HIS A 20 -10.23 17.31 5.50
CA HIS A 20 -11.47 17.36 4.71
C HIS A 20 -12.49 18.40 5.17
N ARG A 21 -12.49 18.79 6.46
CA ARG A 21 -13.44 19.78 7.02
C ARG A 21 -13.02 21.23 6.79
N GLU A 22 -11.72 21.51 6.69
CA GLU A 22 -11.26 22.88 6.53
C GLU A 22 -11.47 23.40 5.09
N PRO A 23 -12.15 24.56 4.91
CA PRO A 23 -12.23 25.18 3.59
C PRO A 23 -10.81 25.52 3.10
N ARG A 24 -10.44 25.10 1.89
CA ARG A 24 -9.11 25.35 1.27
C ARG A 24 -8.63 26.80 1.38
N ASN A 25 -9.56 27.76 1.45
CA ASN A 25 -9.30 29.20 1.54
C ASN A 25 -8.94 29.70 2.96
N LYS A 26 -8.89 28.83 3.98
CA LYS A 26 -8.52 29.15 5.36
C LYS A 26 -7.20 28.53 5.83
N TYR A 27 -6.49 27.80 4.97
CA TYR A 27 -5.17 27.26 5.30
C TYR A 27 -4.15 28.38 5.51
N ASN A 28 -4.02 28.82 6.75
CA ASN A 28 -2.91 29.63 7.24
C ASN A 28 -1.85 28.71 7.87
N SER A 29 -0.69 29.27 8.25
CA SER A 29 0.41 28.51 8.87
C SER A 29 0.00 27.66 10.08
N LEU A 30 -1.07 28.03 10.79
CA LEU A 30 -1.61 27.32 11.97
C LEU A 30 -2.58 26.17 11.66
N ASN A 31 -3.17 26.12 10.47
CA ASN A 31 -4.23 25.16 10.13
C ASN A 31 -3.91 24.28 8.91
N SER A 32 -2.69 24.39 8.37
CA SER A 32 -2.24 23.53 7.26
C SER A 32 -2.32 22.04 7.60
N PRO A 33 -2.46 21.13 6.61
CA PRO A 33 -2.36 19.68 6.81
C PRO A 33 -1.15 19.25 7.65
N HIS A 34 -0.03 19.98 7.53
CA HIS A 34 1.17 19.84 8.33
C HIS A 34 0.96 20.11 9.82
N ALA A 35 0.23 21.17 10.19
CA ALA A 35 -0.09 21.50 11.58
C ALA A 35 -0.99 20.43 12.24
N THR A 36 -1.80 19.73 11.46
CA THR A 36 -2.63 18.59 11.92
C THR A 36 -1.83 17.32 12.18
N ALA A 37 -0.72 17.09 11.45
CA ALA A 37 0.11 15.89 11.59
C ALA A 37 1.20 16.03 12.68
N GLU A 38 1.61 17.25 13.02
CA GLU A 38 2.66 17.50 14.00
C GLU A 38 2.41 16.87 15.39
N PRO A 39 1.19 16.90 15.97
CA PRO A 39 0.91 16.23 17.24
C PRO A 39 1.12 14.71 17.19
N PHE A 40 0.89 14.08 16.02
CA PHE A 40 1.21 12.66 15.84
C PHE A 40 2.71 12.43 15.81
N ALA A 41 3.42 13.26 15.04
CA ALA A 41 4.86 13.17 14.89
C ALA A 41 5.60 13.39 16.23
N GLN A 42 5.18 14.37 17.04
CA GLN A 42 5.75 14.64 18.37
C GLN A 42 5.53 13.50 19.37
N GLN A 43 4.56 12.62 19.13
CA GLN A 43 4.23 11.50 20.02
C GLN A 43 4.73 10.16 19.48
N ILE A 44 5.49 10.16 18.38
CA ILE A 44 5.93 8.94 17.70
C ILE A 44 6.78 8.04 18.59
N GLU A 45 7.61 8.63 19.46
CA GLU A 45 8.46 7.94 20.44
C GLU A 45 7.66 7.15 21.50
N GLN A 46 6.42 7.57 21.76
CA GLN A 46 5.52 6.82 22.67
C GLN A 46 4.93 5.59 21.97
N LEU A 47 4.92 5.58 20.64
CA LEU A 47 4.33 4.54 19.81
C LEU A 47 5.37 3.54 19.29
N SER A 48 6.60 3.99 19.06
CA SER A 48 7.73 3.18 18.58
C SER A 48 9.01 3.54 19.32
N PRO A 49 9.79 2.57 19.80
CA PRO A 49 11.13 2.82 20.32
C PRO A 49 12.16 3.13 19.21
N THR A 50 11.80 2.92 17.94
CA THR A 50 12.70 3.04 16.79
C THR A 50 12.58 4.38 16.06
N PHE A 51 11.47 5.10 16.27
CA PHE A 51 11.24 6.39 15.62
C PHE A 51 11.28 7.52 16.63
N THR A 52 12.10 8.53 16.34
CA THR A 52 12.29 9.74 17.15
C THR A 52 11.81 10.94 16.35
N PHE A 53 11.13 11.89 16.99
CA PHE A 53 10.69 13.09 16.29
C PHE A 53 11.90 13.94 15.86
N GLY A 54 11.95 14.33 14.59
CA GLY A 54 13.04 15.13 14.03
C GLY A 54 14.27 14.33 13.59
N GLU A 55 14.29 13.01 13.81
CA GLU A 55 15.27 12.11 13.21
C GLU A 55 14.76 11.59 11.86
N GLN A 56 15.68 11.35 10.93
CA GLN A 56 15.35 10.71 9.65
C GLN A 56 15.21 9.19 9.85
N GLY A 57 14.34 8.56 9.07
CA GLY A 57 14.09 7.12 9.15
C GLY A 57 13.61 6.54 7.82
N ASP A 58 13.57 5.22 7.70
CA ASP A 58 13.18 4.54 6.46
C ASP A 58 11.64 4.57 6.26
N PRO A 59 11.12 5.11 5.14
CA PRO A 59 9.69 5.16 4.85
C PRO A 59 9.01 3.80 4.85
N SER A 60 9.74 2.75 4.45
CA SER A 60 9.21 1.39 4.39
C SER A 60 9.01 0.83 5.80
N GLU A 61 9.95 1.07 6.71
CA GLU A 61 9.82 0.72 8.11
C GLU A 61 8.69 1.50 8.78
N PHE A 62 8.57 2.80 8.48
CA PHE A 62 7.51 3.64 9.02
C PHE A 62 6.12 3.17 8.53
N LEU A 63 5.99 2.81 7.26
CA LEU A 63 4.74 2.28 6.69
C LEU A 63 4.33 0.96 7.37
N ILE A 64 5.26 0.01 7.50
CA ILE A 64 5.01 -1.27 8.19
C ILE A 64 4.58 -1.01 9.63
N PHE A 65 5.34 -0.18 10.35
CA PHE A 65 5.01 0.23 11.71
C PHE A 65 3.60 0.82 11.80
N LEU A 66 3.25 1.74 10.91
CA LEU A 66 1.94 2.39 10.92
C LEU A 66 0.81 1.37 10.69
N LEU A 67 0.98 0.46 9.74
CA LEU A 67 0.01 -0.60 9.45
C LEU A 67 -0.12 -1.56 10.64
N ASP A 68 0.97 -1.98 11.28
CA ASP A 68 0.95 -2.84 12.48
C ASP A 68 0.28 -2.17 13.68
N ARG A 69 0.46 -0.86 13.82
CA ARG A 69 -0.26 -0.08 14.84
C ARG A 69 -1.75 0.00 14.51
N LEU A 70 -2.12 0.22 13.26
CA LEU A 70 -3.52 0.17 12.82
C LEU A 70 -4.14 -1.20 13.08
N VAL A 71 -3.45 -2.29 12.75
CA VAL A 71 -3.84 -3.67 13.10
C VAL A 71 -4.16 -3.75 14.60
N SER A 72 -3.23 -3.31 15.43
CA SER A 72 -3.33 -3.43 16.88
C SER A 72 -4.48 -2.59 17.46
N CYS A 73 -4.67 -1.37 16.97
CA CYS A 73 -5.78 -0.49 17.36
C CYS A 73 -7.13 -1.07 16.90
N LEU A 74 -7.20 -1.63 15.69
CA LEU A 74 -8.41 -2.20 15.14
C LEU A 74 -8.73 -3.58 15.72
N LYS A 75 -7.78 -4.32 16.31
CA LYS A 75 -8.08 -5.52 17.13
C LYS A 75 -8.80 -5.17 18.43
N MET A 76 -8.54 -3.99 18.98
CA MET A 76 -9.21 -3.51 20.19
C MET A 76 -10.62 -2.98 19.91
N ASN A 77 -10.98 -2.86 18.64
CA ASN A 77 -12.22 -2.26 18.18
C ASN A 77 -12.97 -3.32 17.37
N GLU A 78 -14.25 -3.56 17.62
CA GLU A 78 -15.06 -4.48 16.79
C GLU A 78 -15.27 -3.87 15.40
N VAL A 79 -14.25 -3.95 14.56
CA VAL A 79 -14.26 -3.38 13.21
C VAL A 79 -14.58 -4.50 12.25
N ILE A 80 -15.71 -4.34 11.56
CA ILE A 80 -16.34 -5.35 10.74
C ILE A 80 -16.28 -4.87 9.29
N VAL A 81 -15.31 -5.35 8.51
CA VAL A 81 -15.38 -5.28 7.04
C VAL A 81 -16.14 -6.52 6.51
N ASP A 82 -16.00 -7.66 7.20
CA ASP A 82 -16.87 -8.85 7.13
C ASP A 82 -16.81 -9.58 8.48
N ILE A 83 -17.95 -9.74 9.18
CA ILE A 83 -18.07 -10.41 10.50
C ILE A 83 -17.68 -11.88 10.46
N ASN A 84 -17.75 -12.51 9.28
CA ASN A 84 -17.51 -13.94 9.12
C ASN A 84 -16.09 -14.24 8.62
N SER A 85 -15.32 -13.19 8.30
CA SER A 85 -13.95 -13.34 7.80
C SER A 85 -12.99 -13.56 8.97
N PRO A 86 -12.18 -14.63 8.97
CA PRO A 86 -11.15 -14.86 9.98
C PRO A 86 -9.97 -13.86 9.90
N ILE A 87 -10.03 -12.91 8.94
CA ILE A 87 -8.94 -12.00 8.57
C ILE A 87 -9.18 -10.62 9.19
N GLN A 88 -8.15 -10.00 9.77
CA GLN A 88 -8.28 -8.71 10.45
C GLN A 88 -8.61 -7.59 9.45
N PRO A 89 -9.36 -6.54 9.85
CA PRO A 89 -9.86 -5.52 8.92
C PRO A 89 -8.80 -4.86 8.03
N ILE A 90 -7.65 -4.52 8.60
CA ILE A 90 -6.52 -3.94 7.85
C ILE A 90 -5.90 -4.95 6.89
N GLN A 91 -5.87 -6.23 7.26
CA GLN A 91 -5.49 -7.34 6.38
C GLN A 91 -6.59 -7.68 5.37
N GLN A 92 -7.74 -6.99 5.35
CA GLN A 92 -8.72 -7.05 4.26
C GLN A 92 -8.50 -5.94 3.23
N ILE A 93 -7.70 -4.91 3.56
CA ILE A 93 -7.40 -3.79 2.68
C ILE A 93 -5.96 -3.86 2.15
N PHE A 94 -4.98 -4.05 3.04
CA PHE A 94 -3.54 -3.96 2.76
C PHE A 94 -2.78 -5.27 2.90
N GLY A 95 -3.43 -6.33 3.37
CA GLY A 95 -2.81 -7.66 3.46
C GLY A 95 -2.57 -8.28 2.08
N LEU A 96 -1.47 -8.98 1.92
CA LEU A 96 -1.20 -9.80 0.75
C LEU A 96 -0.86 -11.19 1.25
N ASN A 97 -1.68 -12.17 0.92
CA ASN A 97 -1.41 -13.53 1.34
C ASN A 97 -0.50 -14.22 0.34
N ILE A 98 0.73 -14.48 0.78
CA ILE A 98 1.79 -15.14 0.02
C ILE A 98 1.92 -16.58 0.50
N VAL A 99 1.90 -17.52 -0.44
CA VAL A 99 2.15 -18.94 -0.18
C VAL A 99 3.61 -19.23 -0.50
N SER A 100 4.41 -19.54 0.52
CA SER A 100 5.78 -20.01 0.35
C SER A 100 5.78 -21.52 0.21
N ILE A 101 6.08 -22.02 -0.98
CA ILE A 101 6.11 -23.45 -1.31
C ILE A 101 7.57 -23.91 -1.35
N ILE A 102 7.87 -25.01 -0.64
CA ILE A 102 9.13 -25.73 -0.76
C ILE A 102 8.82 -27.11 -1.36
N GLU A 103 9.43 -27.42 -2.50
CA GLU A 103 9.33 -28.69 -3.19
C GLU A 103 10.66 -29.44 -3.12
N CYS A 104 10.66 -30.61 -2.48
CA CYS A 104 11.85 -31.45 -2.39
C CYS A 104 12.22 -32.05 -3.76
N LYS A 105 13.46 -31.87 -4.23
CA LYS A 105 13.90 -32.41 -5.53
C LYS A 105 14.20 -33.92 -5.52
N ILE A 106 14.11 -34.57 -4.36
CA ILE A 106 14.38 -36.01 -4.20
C ILE A 106 13.09 -36.82 -4.14
N CYS A 107 12.12 -36.38 -3.33
CA CYS A 107 10.85 -37.10 -3.16
C CYS A 107 9.63 -36.36 -3.72
N PHE A 108 9.82 -35.17 -4.31
CA PHE A 108 8.78 -34.33 -4.92
C PHE A 108 7.65 -33.90 -3.99
N LYS A 109 7.76 -34.16 -2.68
CA LYS A 109 6.80 -33.68 -1.69
C LYS A 109 6.91 -32.16 -1.55
N ARG A 110 5.76 -31.49 -1.58
CA ARG A 110 5.61 -30.06 -1.33
C ARG A 110 5.21 -29.81 0.12
N SER A 111 5.72 -28.71 0.68
CA SER A 111 5.23 -28.10 1.91
C SER A 111 4.99 -26.63 1.64
N SER A 112 3.84 -26.11 2.05
CA SER A 112 3.49 -24.70 1.92
C SER A 112 3.33 -24.06 3.29
N VAL A 113 3.63 -22.76 3.36
CA VAL A 113 3.34 -21.90 4.51
C VAL A 113 2.74 -20.61 3.98
N ASP A 114 1.61 -20.22 4.54
CA ASP A 114 0.94 -18.96 4.23
C ASP A 114 1.47 -17.84 5.12
N THR A 115 1.85 -16.72 4.52
CA THR A 115 2.23 -15.49 5.22
C THR A 115 1.37 -14.32 4.76
N TRP A 116 1.14 -13.37 5.66
CA TRP A 116 0.45 -12.13 5.35
C TRP A 116 1.48 -11.01 5.34
N GLU A 117 1.73 -10.47 4.16
CA GLU A 117 2.64 -9.35 3.95
C GLU A 117 1.84 -8.07 3.74
N SER A 118 2.30 -6.95 4.30
CA SER A 118 1.71 -5.63 3.98
C SER A 118 2.42 -4.96 2.79
N ILE A 119 3.62 -5.44 2.46
CA ILE A 119 4.48 -4.86 1.43
C ILE A 119 5.37 -5.93 0.81
N LEU A 120 5.53 -5.90 -0.51
CA LEU A 120 6.47 -6.76 -1.21
C LEU A 120 7.76 -6.00 -1.49
N SER A 121 8.84 -6.43 -0.86
CA SER A 121 10.17 -5.84 -1.08
C SER A 121 10.87 -6.55 -2.24
N LEU A 122 10.89 -5.88 -3.39
CA LEU A 122 11.35 -6.43 -4.66
C LEU A 122 12.85 -6.19 -4.89
N PRO A 123 13.60 -7.18 -5.40
CA PRO A 123 14.96 -6.96 -5.86
C PRO A 123 14.96 -6.09 -7.11
N ILE A 124 15.94 -5.19 -7.23
CA ILE A 124 16.04 -4.27 -8.37
C ILE A 124 17.42 -4.23 -9.03
N SER A 125 18.48 -4.73 -8.38
CA SER A 125 19.87 -4.52 -8.79
C SER A 125 20.21 -5.00 -10.21
N SER A 126 19.44 -5.95 -10.74
CA SER A 126 19.66 -6.56 -12.07
C SER A 126 18.50 -6.35 -13.03
N TYR A 127 17.56 -5.45 -12.71
CA TYR A 127 16.32 -5.26 -13.45
C TYR A 127 16.14 -3.82 -13.89
N SER A 128 15.36 -3.63 -14.95
CA SER A 128 15.11 -2.32 -15.56
C SER A 128 13.67 -1.85 -15.40
N ASN A 129 12.77 -2.75 -15.00
CA ASN A 129 11.36 -2.46 -14.83
C ASN A 129 10.71 -3.32 -13.74
N LEU A 130 9.54 -2.88 -13.27
CA LEU A 130 8.79 -3.53 -12.19
C LEU A 130 8.38 -4.97 -12.54
N ASN A 131 8.03 -5.25 -13.79
CA ASN A 131 7.60 -6.59 -14.22
C ASN A 131 8.75 -7.61 -14.16
N GLU A 132 9.97 -7.21 -14.51
CA GLU A 132 11.17 -8.03 -14.33
C GLU A 132 11.44 -8.32 -12.85
N SER A 133 11.36 -7.30 -12.00
CA SER A 133 11.50 -7.44 -10.55
C SER A 133 10.45 -8.36 -9.92
N LEU A 134 9.19 -8.25 -10.34
CA LEU A 134 8.09 -9.13 -9.92
C LEU A 134 8.34 -10.57 -10.39
N SER A 135 8.67 -10.75 -11.67
CA SER A 135 8.96 -12.06 -12.25
C SER A 135 10.12 -12.75 -11.53
N ALA A 136 11.14 -11.99 -11.14
CA ALA A 136 12.24 -12.49 -10.33
C ALA A 136 11.79 -12.89 -8.91
N TYR A 137 10.97 -12.07 -8.25
CA TYR A 137 10.46 -12.36 -6.91
C TYR A 137 9.65 -13.67 -6.87
N PHE A 138 8.80 -13.90 -7.88
CA PHE A 138 7.97 -15.11 -7.99
C PHE A 138 8.64 -16.26 -8.76
N SER A 139 9.91 -16.11 -9.15
CA SER A 139 10.64 -17.18 -9.84
C SER A 139 11.01 -18.32 -8.89
N ILE A 140 11.30 -19.49 -9.49
CA ILE A 140 11.74 -20.66 -8.73
C ILE A 140 13.18 -20.42 -8.24
N GLU A 141 13.36 -20.37 -6.92
CA GLU A 141 14.66 -20.32 -6.27
C GLU A 141 15.13 -21.74 -5.92
N GLU A 142 16.29 -22.16 -6.45
CA GLU A 142 16.87 -23.46 -6.10
C GLU A 142 17.70 -23.36 -4.81
N LEU A 143 17.20 -24.00 -3.75
CA LEU A 143 17.91 -24.18 -2.49
C LEU A 143 18.95 -25.31 -2.63
N LYS A 144 20.24 -24.95 -2.68
CA LYS A 144 21.36 -25.88 -2.84
C LYS A 144 22.56 -25.45 -1.98
N ASN A 145 23.59 -26.31 -1.94
CA ASN A 145 24.84 -26.04 -1.23
C ASN A 145 24.65 -25.75 0.28
N GLY A 146 24.84 -24.51 0.73
CA GLY A 146 24.66 -24.11 2.13
C GLY A 146 23.19 -24.05 2.57
N ASP A 147 22.28 -23.86 1.61
CA ASP A 147 20.88 -23.51 1.85
C ASP A 147 19.93 -24.72 1.75
N LEU A 148 20.47 -25.95 1.84
CA LEU A 148 19.67 -27.18 1.73
C LEU A 148 18.53 -27.23 2.75
N TYR A 149 17.33 -27.55 2.28
CA TYR A 149 16.12 -27.70 3.08
C TYR A 149 16.08 -29.05 3.82
N SER A 150 15.64 -29.04 5.08
CA SER A 150 15.48 -30.26 5.89
C SER A 150 14.13 -30.92 5.57
N CYS A 151 14.14 -31.92 4.68
CA CYS A 151 12.93 -32.61 4.27
C CYS A 151 12.51 -33.65 5.29
N SER A 152 11.34 -33.46 5.92
CA SER A 152 10.76 -34.40 6.90
C SER A 152 10.51 -35.80 6.32
N ASN A 153 10.17 -35.89 5.04
CA ASN A 153 9.94 -37.17 4.36
C ASN A 153 11.24 -37.92 4.04
N CYS A 154 12.31 -37.21 3.68
CA CYS A 154 13.62 -37.82 3.40
C CYS A 154 14.47 -38.02 4.67
N GLY A 155 14.13 -37.36 5.78
CA GLY A 155 14.89 -37.39 7.03
C GLY A 155 16.27 -36.73 6.94
N LYS A 156 16.52 -35.88 5.94
CA LYS A 156 17.83 -35.25 5.70
C LYS A 156 17.72 -33.92 4.96
N ARG A 157 18.82 -33.15 4.95
CA ARG A 157 18.95 -31.93 4.16
C ARG A 157 19.12 -32.28 2.68
N VAL A 158 18.31 -31.68 1.82
CA VAL A 158 18.23 -32.00 0.38
C VAL A 158 18.06 -30.74 -0.47
N PRO A 159 18.51 -30.76 -1.74
CA PRO A 159 18.17 -29.71 -2.68
C PRO A 159 16.66 -29.60 -2.86
N SER A 160 16.15 -28.38 -2.90
CA SER A 160 14.71 -28.11 -3.00
C SER A 160 14.44 -26.88 -3.86
N ASN A 161 13.26 -26.79 -4.47
CA ASN A 161 12.79 -25.59 -5.12
C ASN A 161 11.97 -24.78 -4.11
N LYS A 162 12.18 -23.48 -4.03
CA LYS A 162 11.36 -22.54 -3.28
C LYS A 162 10.61 -21.63 -4.26
N ILE A 163 9.32 -21.48 -4.04
CA ILE A 163 8.39 -20.79 -4.94
C ILE A 163 7.48 -19.93 -4.08
N PHE A 164 7.14 -18.75 -4.57
CA PHE A 164 6.11 -17.91 -3.98
C PHE A 164 4.92 -17.82 -4.93
N GLU A 165 3.72 -17.81 -4.38
CA GLU A 165 2.47 -17.58 -5.10
C GLU A 165 1.58 -16.63 -4.28
N ILE A 166 0.71 -15.88 -4.94
CA ILE A 166 -0.29 -15.03 -4.29
C ILE A 166 -1.57 -15.86 -4.14
N ASN A 167 -1.96 -16.18 -2.91
CA ASN A 167 -3.26 -16.83 -2.70
C ASN A 167 -4.39 -15.80 -2.73
N LYS A 168 -4.20 -14.69 -2.02
CA LYS A 168 -5.20 -13.63 -1.92
C LYS A 168 -4.52 -12.26 -2.03
N GLY A 169 -4.91 -11.52 -3.06
CA GLY A 169 -4.55 -10.13 -3.28
C GLY A 169 -5.72 -9.23 -2.95
N LEU A 170 -5.41 -8.09 -2.35
CA LEU A 170 -6.38 -7.18 -1.75
C LEU A 170 -6.46 -5.87 -2.51
N PRO A 171 -7.38 -4.96 -2.11
CA PRO A 171 -7.59 -3.70 -2.79
C PRO A 171 -6.33 -2.86 -2.95
N VAL A 172 -5.35 -2.96 -2.04
CA VAL A 172 -4.12 -2.16 -2.08
C VAL A 172 -2.89 -3.05 -1.94
N ILE A 173 -1.89 -2.82 -2.79
CA ILE A 173 -0.58 -3.49 -2.74
C ILE A 173 0.52 -2.44 -2.73
N PHE A 174 1.47 -2.61 -1.81
CA PHE A 174 2.71 -1.84 -1.78
C PHE A 174 3.87 -2.66 -2.33
N PHE A 175 4.64 -2.08 -3.26
CA PHE A 175 5.93 -2.60 -3.70
C PHE A 175 7.05 -1.70 -3.20
N HIS A 176 7.90 -2.21 -2.33
CA HIS A 176 9.14 -1.56 -1.94
C HIS A 176 10.25 -1.98 -2.91
N LEU A 177 10.87 -1.01 -3.57
CA LEU A 177 12.04 -1.23 -4.41
C LEU A 177 13.27 -1.26 -3.50
N LYS A 178 13.92 -2.42 -3.34
CA LYS A 178 15.08 -2.60 -2.44
C LYS A 178 16.30 -1.81 -2.93
N ARG A 179 16.30 -0.50 -2.64
CA ARG A 179 17.34 0.44 -3.07
C ARG A 179 18.56 0.47 -2.18
N PHE A 180 18.55 -0.22 -1.06
CA PHE A 180 19.69 -0.25 -0.14
C PHE A 180 20.13 -1.68 0.07
N GLU A 181 21.43 -1.91 -0.10
CA GLU A 181 22.07 -3.20 0.20
C GLU A 181 23.28 -2.99 1.11
N HIS A 182 23.48 -3.94 2.01
CA HIS A 182 24.62 -3.95 2.92
C HIS A 182 25.78 -4.74 2.30
N ASP A 183 26.88 -4.05 2.03
CA ASP A 183 28.14 -4.68 1.63
C ASP A 183 28.85 -5.20 2.89
N VAL A 184 28.77 -6.53 3.09
CA VAL A 184 29.39 -7.21 4.23
C VAL A 184 30.92 -7.05 4.26
N LYS A 185 31.58 -6.91 3.09
CA LYS A 185 33.04 -6.78 3.02
C LYS A 185 33.51 -5.39 3.44
N LEU A 186 32.75 -4.37 3.03
CA LEU A 186 33.04 -2.97 3.36
C LEU A 186 32.38 -2.50 4.65
N ASN A 187 31.51 -3.34 5.25
CA ASN A 187 30.66 -3.02 6.39
C ASN A 187 29.93 -1.68 6.20
N SER A 188 29.39 -1.48 4.99
CA SER A 188 28.75 -0.24 4.60
C SER A 188 27.47 -0.52 3.82
N THR A 189 26.51 0.40 3.91
CA THR A 189 25.28 0.35 3.13
C THR A 189 25.43 1.26 1.91
N ARG A 190 25.05 0.79 0.74
CA ARG A 190 25.09 1.58 -0.50
C ARG A 190 23.71 1.67 -1.14
N LYS A 191 23.44 2.78 -1.81
CA LYS A 191 22.24 2.94 -2.63
C LYS A 191 22.41 2.29 -4.00
N ILE A 192 21.35 1.65 -4.48
CA ILE A 192 21.21 1.07 -5.80
C ILE A 192 20.48 2.10 -6.67
N ASN A 193 21.27 2.89 -7.38
CA ASN A 193 20.81 3.98 -8.25
C ASN A 193 20.45 3.48 -9.67
N VAL A 194 19.75 2.34 -9.76
CA VAL A 194 19.22 1.83 -11.04
C VAL A 194 17.87 2.48 -11.33
N VAL A 195 17.63 2.76 -12.60
CA VAL A 195 16.33 3.22 -13.09
C VAL A 195 15.41 2.01 -13.20
N ILE A 196 14.29 2.04 -12.49
CA ILE A 196 13.22 1.05 -12.61
C ILE A 196 12.00 1.72 -13.21
N ALA A 197 11.67 1.36 -14.45
CA ALA A 197 10.41 1.76 -15.06
C ALA A 197 9.24 1.02 -14.39
N TYR A 198 8.18 1.72 -14.04
CA TYR A 198 6.95 1.14 -13.52
C TYR A 198 5.76 1.70 -14.29
N PRO A 199 4.81 0.86 -14.72
CA PRO A 199 3.68 1.30 -15.52
C PRO A 199 2.60 1.95 -14.64
N GLU A 200 1.70 2.72 -15.25
CA GLU A 200 0.50 3.18 -14.53
C GLU A 200 -0.42 2.01 -14.15
N THR A 201 -0.41 0.93 -14.92
CA THR A 201 -1.25 -0.26 -14.71
C THR A 201 -0.42 -1.53 -14.76
N ILE A 202 -0.66 -2.43 -13.81
CA ILE A 202 -0.06 -3.77 -13.76
C ILE A 202 -1.13 -4.85 -13.75
N ILE A 203 -0.78 -6.04 -14.24
CA ILE A 203 -1.61 -7.24 -14.20
C ILE A 203 -0.85 -8.30 -13.41
N LEU A 204 -1.45 -8.81 -12.34
CA LEU A 204 -0.80 -9.76 -11.43
C LEU A 204 -1.30 -11.20 -11.58
N ASP A 205 -2.24 -11.47 -12.49
CA ASP A 205 -2.88 -12.78 -12.72
C ASP A 205 -1.92 -13.97 -12.66
N TYR A 206 -0.75 -13.85 -13.30
CA TYR A 206 0.23 -14.93 -13.41
C TYR A 206 0.86 -15.34 -12.08
N TYR A 207 0.85 -14.46 -11.08
CA TYR A 207 1.47 -14.71 -9.78
C TYR A 207 0.48 -15.30 -8.77
N PHE A 208 -0.82 -15.30 -9.07
CA PHE A 208 -1.82 -15.92 -8.22
C PHE A 208 -1.80 -17.44 -8.32
N ASP A 209 -2.15 -18.15 -7.24
CA ASP A 209 -2.26 -19.61 -7.28
C ASP A 209 -3.37 -20.10 -8.24
N GLU A 210 -3.32 -21.37 -8.62
CA GLU A 210 -4.26 -21.94 -9.60
C GLU A 210 -5.73 -21.87 -9.17
N THR A 211 -5.99 -22.06 -7.87
CA THR A 211 -7.35 -22.04 -7.32
C THR A 211 -7.93 -20.63 -7.43
N SER A 212 -7.15 -19.61 -7.06
CA SER A 212 -7.54 -18.21 -7.12
C SER A 212 -7.72 -17.73 -8.57
N ARG A 213 -6.87 -18.19 -9.50
CA ARG A 213 -7.06 -17.91 -10.93
C ARG A 213 -8.33 -18.56 -11.48
N GLN A 214 -8.65 -19.78 -11.04
CA GLN A 214 -9.84 -20.52 -11.52
C GLN A 214 -11.13 -19.91 -10.95
N SER A 215 -11.18 -19.57 -9.66
CA SER A 215 -12.34 -18.91 -9.05
C SER A 215 -12.65 -17.57 -9.72
N ASN A 216 -11.62 -16.84 -10.12
CA ASN A 216 -11.80 -15.57 -10.81
C ASN A 216 -12.37 -15.75 -12.22
N LYS A 217 -11.91 -16.75 -12.97
CA LYS A 217 -12.47 -17.08 -14.28
C LYS A 217 -13.94 -17.48 -14.19
N GLU A 218 -14.32 -18.24 -13.18
CA GLU A 218 -15.70 -18.68 -12.96
C GLU A 218 -16.64 -17.54 -12.57
N ASN A 219 -16.13 -16.53 -11.88
CA ASN A 219 -16.88 -15.33 -11.50
C ASN A 219 -16.83 -14.20 -12.55
N GLU A 220 -16.27 -14.46 -13.75
CA GLU A 220 -15.94 -13.43 -14.77
C GLU A 220 -15.13 -12.24 -14.19
N ASP A 221 -14.40 -12.52 -13.10
CA ASP A 221 -13.63 -11.57 -12.33
C ASP A 221 -12.19 -11.47 -12.88
N TYR A 222 -12.03 -10.77 -14.00
CA TYR A 222 -10.72 -10.51 -14.64
C TYR A 222 -9.84 -9.50 -13.86
N SER A 223 -10.01 -9.35 -12.53
CA SER A 223 -9.65 -8.13 -11.81
C SER A 223 -8.31 -8.07 -11.08
N PHE A 224 -7.30 -8.91 -11.36
CA PHE A 224 -5.95 -8.62 -10.80
C PHE A 224 -5.20 -7.53 -11.59
N ILE A 225 -5.97 -6.59 -12.17
CA ILE A 225 -5.50 -5.35 -12.75
C ILE A 225 -5.44 -4.31 -11.63
N TYR A 226 -4.27 -3.73 -11.45
CA TYR A 226 -4.05 -2.69 -10.47
C TYR A 226 -3.55 -1.42 -11.14
N LYS A 227 -3.99 -0.28 -10.61
CA LYS A 227 -3.61 1.04 -11.08
C LYS A 227 -2.79 1.78 -10.03
N LEU A 228 -1.70 2.41 -10.46
CA LEU A 228 -0.82 3.20 -9.62
C LEU A 228 -1.62 4.34 -8.99
N ASN A 229 -1.52 4.47 -7.67
CA ASN A 229 -2.22 5.48 -6.88
C ASN A 229 -1.23 6.47 -6.24
N SER A 230 -0.12 5.96 -5.70
CA SER A 230 0.92 6.82 -5.15
C SER A 230 2.32 6.25 -5.30
N VAL A 231 3.31 7.14 -5.27
CA VAL A 231 4.73 6.82 -5.31
C VAL A 231 5.42 7.60 -4.19
N ILE A 232 6.05 6.89 -3.25
CA ILE A 232 6.94 7.50 -2.27
C ILE A 232 8.34 7.52 -2.88
N VAL A 233 8.97 8.68 -2.86
CA VAL A 233 10.30 8.91 -3.43
C VAL A 233 11.29 9.16 -2.30
N HIS A 234 12.47 8.55 -2.37
CA HIS A 234 13.59 8.82 -1.46
C HIS A 234 14.77 9.41 -2.22
N GLN A 235 14.92 10.74 -2.19
CA GLN A 235 16.05 11.45 -2.78
C GLN A 235 17.20 11.59 -1.79
N GLY A 236 18.34 11.00 -2.06
CA GLY A 236 19.46 10.97 -1.11
C GLY A 236 20.32 9.73 -1.31
N GLU A 237 21.54 9.76 -0.79
CA GLU A 237 22.50 8.67 -0.98
C GLU A 237 22.42 7.60 0.12
N TYR A 238 21.89 7.94 1.30
CA TYR A 238 21.85 7.05 2.46
C TYR A 238 20.41 6.73 2.84
N VAL A 239 20.16 5.52 3.37
CA VAL A 239 18.83 5.10 3.81
C VAL A 239 18.27 5.93 4.96
N THR A 240 19.16 6.49 5.79
CA THR A 240 18.81 7.37 6.92
C THR A 240 19.10 8.84 6.61
N ASN A 241 19.44 9.18 5.37
CA ASN A 241 19.69 10.56 4.97
C ASN A 241 19.21 10.85 3.54
N GLY A 242 18.11 11.60 3.45
CA GLY A 242 17.52 12.03 2.20
C GLY A 242 16.41 13.05 2.41
N HIS A 243 15.71 13.31 1.32
CA HIS A 243 14.47 14.04 1.25
C HIS A 243 13.39 13.11 0.70
N GLU A 244 12.29 13.03 1.42
CA GLU A 244 11.19 12.14 1.11
C GLU A 244 9.97 12.97 0.71
N PHE A 245 9.35 12.57 -0.38
CA PHE A 245 8.10 13.17 -0.82
C PHE A 245 7.24 12.13 -1.52
N ALA A 246 5.97 12.45 -1.74
CA ALA A 246 5.04 11.55 -2.41
C ALA A 246 4.46 12.17 -3.69
N TYR A 247 4.33 11.37 -4.73
CA TYR A 247 3.35 11.61 -5.79
C TYR A 247 2.05 10.91 -5.41
N VAL A 248 0.93 11.62 -5.50
CA VAL A 248 -0.40 11.10 -5.14
C VAL A 248 -1.39 11.41 -6.26
N ARG A 249 -2.23 10.43 -6.57
CA ARG A 249 -3.34 10.57 -7.51
C ARG A 249 -4.61 10.96 -6.77
N ALA A 250 -5.22 12.05 -7.19
CA ALA A 250 -6.49 12.49 -6.64
C ALA A 250 -7.68 11.73 -7.27
N PRO A 251 -8.89 11.77 -6.66
CA PRO A 251 -10.08 11.08 -7.19
C PRO A 251 -10.50 11.55 -8.59
N ASP A 252 -10.15 12.77 -8.97
CA ASP A 252 -10.35 13.35 -10.30
C ASP A 252 -9.36 12.80 -11.36
N GLY A 253 -8.42 11.95 -10.94
CA GLY A 253 -7.42 11.31 -11.78
C GLY A 253 -6.14 12.10 -11.99
N TYR A 254 -6.06 13.36 -11.52
CA TYR A 254 -4.86 14.20 -11.63
C TYR A 254 -3.81 13.84 -10.60
N TRP A 255 -2.55 14.11 -10.94
CA TRP A 255 -1.40 13.83 -10.09
C TRP A 255 -0.86 15.08 -9.41
N TYR A 256 -0.45 14.91 -8.15
CA TYR A 256 0.14 15.97 -7.35
C TYR A 256 1.42 15.48 -6.68
N LYS A 257 2.45 16.34 -6.61
CA LYS A 257 3.62 16.16 -5.76
C LYS A 257 3.31 16.79 -4.39
N ALA A 258 3.23 15.94 -3.37
CA ALA A 258 3.16 16.31 -1.97
C ALA A 258 4.58 16.32 -1.38
N ASP A 259 5.15 17.51 -1.28
CA ASP A 259 6.52 17.80 -0.85
C ASP A 259 6.45 18.66 0.43
N ASP A 260 6.45 17.99 1.58
CA ASP A 260 6.16 18.56 2.90
C ASP A 260 4.87 19.40 2.94
N LYS A 261 5.01 20.72 2.88
CA LYS A 261 3.91 21.70 2.95
C LYS A 261 3.37 22.07 1.57
N LEU A 262 4.06 21.67 0.52
CA LEU A 262 3.77 22.05 -0.86
C LEU A 262 3.04 20.91 -1.56
N LEU A 263 1.85 21.21 -2.06
CA LEU A 263 1.11 20.34 -2.96
C LEU A 263 1.08 21.00 -4.34
N THR A 264 1.72 20.38 -5.31
CA THR A 264 1.87 20.95 -6.67
C THR A 264 1.37 19.98 -7.73
N PRO A 265 0.61 20.44 -8.75
CA PRO A 265 0.22 19.57 -9.86
C PRO A 265 1.44 19.06 -10.61
N VAL A 266 1.37 17.81 -11.09
CA VAL A 266 2.45 17.18 -11.87
C VAL A 266 1.90 16.32 -12.99
N HIS A 267 2.64 16.19 -14.09
CA HIS A 267 2.28 15.27 -15.18
C HIS A 267 2.61 13.82 -14.80
N LEU A 268 1.76 12.89 -15.25
CA LEU A 268 1.96 11.45 -15.07
C LEU A 268 3.35 11.00 -15.54
N ASP A 269 3.86 11.53 -16.65
CA ASP A 269 5.20 11.18 -17.16
C ASP A 269 6.31 11.48 -16.14
N SER A 270 6.20 12.59 -15.40
CA SER A 270 7.17 12.91 -14.35
C SER A 270 7.07 11.95 -13.15
N VAL A 271 5.87 11.42 -12.89
CA VAL A 271 5.67 10.38 -11.88
C VAL A 271 6.34 9.09 -12.36
N LEU A 272 5.90 8.52 -13.49
CA LEU A 272 6.35 7.21 -13.98
C LEU A 272 7.85 7.11 -14.26
N ASN A 273 8.50 8.24 -14.55
CA ASN A 273 9.94 8.29 -14.85
C ASN A 273 10.81 8.76 -13.67
N HIS A 274 10.27 8.80 -12.44
CA HIS A 274 11.07 9.23 -11.29
C HIS A 274 12.10 8.17 -10.86
N ASN A 275 13.38 8.46 -11.04
CA ASN A 275 14.49 7.53 -10.79
C ASN A 275 14.59 7.05 -9.34
N ASP A 276 14.26 7.91 -8.37
CA ASP A 276 14.33 7.58 -6.94
C ASP A 276 13.02 7.05 -6.34
N ALA A 277 12.08 6.58 -7.16
CA ALA A 277 10.87 5.93 -6.66
C ALA A 277 11.24 4.78 -5.70
N TYR A 278 10.71 4.80 -4.48
CA TYR A 278 11.12 3.91 -3.39
C TYR A 278 10.01 2.93 -3.01
N ILE A 279 8.78 3.43 -2.84
CA ILE A 279 7.59 2.59 -2.60
C ILE A 279 6.53 2.95 -3.64
N LEU A 280 5.97 1.94 -4.29
CA LEU A 280 4.87 2.07 -5.25
C LEU A 280 3.59 1.54 -4.62
N CYS A 281 2.52 2.32 -4.64
CA CYS A 281 1.20 1.92 -4.17
C CYS A 281 0.27 1.71 -5.36
N TYR A 282 -0.25 0.49 -5.49
CA TYR A 282 -1.17 0.08 -6.53
C TYR A 282 -2.52 -0.30 -5.93
N VAL A 283 -3.60 0.18 -6.54
CA VAL A 283 -4.98 -0.10 -6.11
C VAL A 283 -5.70 -0.92 -7.16
N LYS A 284 -6.38 -1.98 -6.74
CA LYS A 284 -7.14 -2.89 -7.59
C LYS A 284 -8.25 -2.11 -8.33
N MET A 285 -8.35 -2.31 -9.64
CA MET A 285 -9.38 -1.65 -10.44
C MET A 285 -10.75 -2.34 -10.24
N PRO A 286 -11.85 -1.57 -10.10
CA PRO A 286 -13.20 -2.13 -10.14
C PRO A 286 -13.49 -2.78 -11.50
N GLN A 287 -14.24 -3.88 -11.51
CA GLN A 287 -14.58 -4.63 -12.72
C GLN A 287 -15.24 -3.77 -13.82
N ASP A 288 -16.17 -2.89 -13.44
CA ASP A 288 -16.91 -2.03 -14.38
C ASP A 288 -16.01 -1.06 -15.15
N SER A 289 -14.84 -0.74 -14.62
CA SER A 289 -13.88 0.19 -15.23
C SER A 289 -13.00 -0.43 -16.31
N ILE A 290 -13.01 -1.76 -16.48
CA ILE A 290 -12.16 -2.47 -17.46
C ILE A 290 -12.81 -2.45 -18.86
N TYR A 291 -14.13 -2.34 -18.94
CA TYR A 291 -14.90 -2.44 -20.20
C TYR A 291 -15.11 -1.10 -20.94
N LEU A 292 -14.60 0.01 -20.43
CA LEU A 292 -14.85 1.36 -21.00
C LEU A 292 -13.78 1.83 -22.01
N SER A 293 -12.81 1.00 -22.39
CA SER A 293 -11.67 1.42 -23.23
C SER A 293 -11.78 1.11 -24.74
N ASP A 294 -12.83 0.43 -25.19
CA ASP A 294 -13.00 0.09 -26.61
C ASP A 294 -14.19 0.86 -27.22
N ASP A 295 -13.95 2.11 -27.63
CA ASP A 295 -14.51 2.83 -28.80
C ASP A 295 -14.71 4.36 -28.59
N GLU A 296 -14.18 5.14 -29.56
CA GLU A 296 -14.43 6.56 -29.92
C GLU A 296 -13.69 7.72 -29.17
N PRO A 297 -13.36 8.83 -29.89
CA PRO A 297 -12.32 9.78 -29.54
C PRO A 297 -12.76 10.89 -28.58
N ILE A 298 -11.76 11.43 -27.88
CA ILE A 298 -11.85 12.39 -26.78
C ILE A 298 -12.52 13.70 -27.23
N SER A 299 -13.72 13.95 -26.71
CA SER A 299 -14.20 15.31 -26.43
C SER A 299 -14.71 15.39 -25.00
N SER A 300 -13.95 16.08 -24.13
CA SER A 300 -14.23 16.44 -22.73
C SER A 300 -14.54 15.29 -21.75
N PRO A 301 -13.73 15.08 -20.69
CA PRO A 301 -14.07 14.12 -19.65
C PRO A 301 -15.12 14.76 -18.73
N ILE A 302 -16.40 14.48 -19.01
CA ILE A 302 -17.45 14.58 -18.00
C ILE A 302 -17.26 13.35 -17.11
N TYR A 303 -16.37 13.46 -16.12
CA TYR A 303 -16.42 12.57 -14.96
C TYR A 303 -17.67 12.95 -14.18
N THR A 304 -18.81 12.33 -14.50
CA THR A 304 -19.97 12.35 -13.61
C THR A 304 -19.55 11.70 -12.30
N SER A 305 -19.77 12.42 -11.21
CA SER A 305 -19.59 12.10 -9.79
C SER A 305 -20.40 10.88 -9.30
N SER A 306 -20.74 9.95 -10.19
CA SER A 306 -21.64 8.84 -9.95
C SER A 306 -20.90 7.52 -10.12
N ILE A 307 -19.83 7.30 -9.33
CA ILE A 307 -19.39 5.94 -9.04
C ILE A 307 -20.42 5.38 -8.06
N LEU A 308 -21.44 4.75 -8.62
CA LEU A 308 -22.39 3.92 -7.90
C LEU A 308 -21.61 2.81 -7.21
N ILE A 309 -21.32 2.99 -5.92
CA ILE A 309 -21.01 1.86 -5.06
C ILE A 309 -22.34 1.15 -4.83
N SER A 310 -22.64 0.13 -5.64
CA SER A 310 -23.80 -0.72 -5.41
C SER A 310 -23.66 -1.38 -4.03
N SER A 311 -24.47 -0.92 -3.07
CA SER A 311 -24.49 -1.34 -1.67
C SER A 311 -23.10 -1.44 -1.01
N THR A 312 -22.53 -0.28 -0.66
CA THR A 312 -21.44 -0.21 0.34
C THR A 312 -21.85 -0.94 1.62
N PRO A 313 -21.05 -1.87 2.17
CA PRO A 313 -21.18 -2.21 3.57
C PRO A 313 -20.88 -0.96 4.39
N THR A 314 -21.85 -0.52 5.20
CA THR A 314 -21.65 0.54 6.19
C THR A 314 -20.71 0.00 7.26
N VAL A 315 -19.42 0.34 7.19
CA VAL A 315 -18.46 -0.04 8.23
C VAL A 315 -18.48 1.05 9.30
N SER A 316 -19.08 0.75 10.46
CA SER A 316 -18.97 1.58 11.66
C SER A 316 -17.73 1.16 12.44
N TYR A 317 -16.95 2.15 12.90
CA TYR A 317 -15.76 1.93 13.72
C TYR A 317 -16.00 2.55 15.09
N LYS A 318 -15.69 1.81 16.16
CA LYS A 318 -15.71 2.35 17.53
C LYS A 318 -14.37 2.12 18.20
N CYS A 319 -13.70 3.20 18.64
CA CYS A 319 -12.49 3.06 19.44
C CYS A 319 -12.85 2.71 20.89
N PHE A 320 -12.42 1.55 21.39
CA PHE A 320 -12.68 1.10 22.76
C PHE A 320 -11.52 1.36 23.73
N ASP A 321 -10.53 2.16 23.32
CA ASP A 321 -9.56 2.67 24.29
C ASP A 321 -10.27 3.66 25.22
N LYS A 322 -10.40 3.31 26.51
CA LYS A 322 -11.05 4.16 27.52
C LYS A 322 -10.35 5.50 27.74
N ALA A 323 -9.14 5.68 27.20
CA ALA A 323 -8.39 6.94 27.19
C ALA A 323 -8.62 7.78 25.91
N CYS A 324 -9.31 7.24 24.90
CA CYS A 324 -9.67 7.96 23.69
C CYS A 324 -11.10 8.49 23.80
N ASP A 325 -11.27 9.80 23.93
CA ASP A 325 -12.58 10.49 23.96
C ASP A 325 -13.27 10.54 22.57
N ILE A 326 -13.17 9.49 21.74
CA ILE A 326 -13.92 9.40 20.49
C ILE A 326 -15.10 8.45 20.69
N TYR A 327 -16.20 9.02 21.19
CA TYR A 327 -17.55 8.48 21.04
C TYR A 327 -18.19 9.13 19.81
N GLU A 328 -17.88 8.65 18.61
CA GLU A 328 -18.65 9.02 17.42
C GLU A 328 -18.85 7.77 16.56
N ASP A 329 -20.11 7.45 16.26
CA ASP A 329 -20.46 6.52 15.19
C ASP A 329 -19.99 7.17 13.88
N VAL A 330 -18.82 6.75 13.39
CA VAL A 330 -18.31 7.23 12.11
C VAL A 330 -19.12 6.55 11.01
N HIS A 331 -20.20 7.22 10.59
CA HIS A 331 -20.91 6.90 9.36
C HIS A 331 -20.14 7.53 8.20
N ILE A 332 -19.37 6.73 7.46
CA ILE A 332 -18.85 7.16 6.16
C ILE A 332 -20.03 7.10 5.18
N GLN A 333 -20.88 8.13 5.19
CA GLN A 333 -21.69 8.48 4.03
C GLN A 333 -20.82 9.36 3.14
N LEU A 334 -20.43 8.85 1.98
CA LEU A 334 -19.94 9.70 0.91
C LEU A 334 -21.16 10.48 0.41
N ASP A 335 -21.30 11.73 0.83
CA ASP A 335 -22.43 12.58 0.48
C ASP A 335 -22.59 12.70 -1.05
N GLU A 336 -23.80 12.40 -1.54
CA GLU A 336 -24.23 12.50 -2.94
C GLU A 336 -24.45 13.97 -3.43
N ASN A 337 -24.12 14.99 -2.64
CA ASN A 337 -24.54 16.36 -2.93
C ASN A 337 -23.38 17.32 -3.21
N VAL A 338 -22.92 17.30 -4.46
CA VAL A 338 -22.43 18.54 -5.11
C VAL A 338 -23.54 18.96 -6.08
N GLN A 339 -24.45 19.80 -5.62
CA GLN A 339 -25.39 20.48 -6.50
C GLN A 339 -24.65 21.49 -7.37
N ASP A 340 -24.79 21.31 -8.68
CA ASP A 340 -24.48 22.28 -9.73
C ASP A 340 -24.99 23.68 -9.36
N SER A 341 -24.06 24.63 -9.18
CA SER A 341 -24.41 26.05 -9.26
C SER A 341 -24.32 26.46 -10.73
N GLN A 342 -25.49 26.46 -11.38
CA GLN A 342 -25.69 27.02 -12.71
C GLN A 342 -25.20 28.48 -12.76
N VAL A 343 -24.30 28.75 -13.70
CA VAL A 343 -23.96 30.08 -14.18
C VAL A 343 -25.19 30.65 -14.89
N GLN A 344 -25.92 31.56 -14.23
CA GLN A 344 -26.86 32.43 -14.92
C GLN A 344 -26.07 33.46 -15.74
N GLN A 345 -26.06 33.28 -17.06
CA GLN A 345 -25.81 34.36 -18.00
C GLN A 345 -26.95 35.39 -17.88
N GLN A 346 -26.63 36.59 -17.41
CA GLN A 346 -27.50 37.75 -17.56
C GLN A 346 -27.22 38.40 -18.91
N HIS A 347 -28.27 38.49 -19.71
CA HIS A 347 -28.44 39.51 -20.76
C HIS A 347 -28.83 40.85 -20.15
#